data_AF-A0A7F8QMP9-F1
#
_entry.id   AF-A0A7F8QMP9-F1
#
_cell.length_a   1.000
_cell.length_b   1.000
_cell.length_c   1.000
_cell.angle_alpha   90.00
_cell.angle_beta   90.00
_cell.angle_gamma   90.00
#
_symmetry.space_group_name_H-M   'P 1'
#
loop_
_entity.id
_entity.type
_entity.pdbx_description
1 polymer ?
#
loop_
_entity_poly.entity_id
_entity_poly.type
_entity_poly.pdbx_seq_one_letter_code
_entity_poly.pdbx_strand_id
1 'polypeptide(L)'
;MASLRSASPRLRNYFKENYIPQVCEALLCGLLITCPEDPLKYLQKMIITIMENGLESLLWDMCIDPSMRPKIRRLSETYMEQLFGLDDQLMSPELMIKACTFYTGHLVKTHFCTWRDIAIPLINEDELLAEKMEKAMEYDNFRLQKYIFRLWHSYTEGQKKQLPDILLRMQKMCRRYKLIAILTKWRDKARHKYKKREDELMLKHELQLLKWRNKLKLKVVAKEESIFPEQSASETSLAGEIPECDISLLPERVISRVRMNSCIVTSHFHSVYLKSGFINLR
;
A
#
# COMPACT_ATOMS: atom_id res chain seq x y z
N MET A 1 76.72 26.05 17.17
CA MET A 1 76.56 26.83 15.93
C MET A 1 75.23 26.48 15.32
N ALA A 2 74.47 27.45 14.80
CA ALA A 2 73.23 27.17 14.07
C ALA A 2 73.59 26.62 12.67
N SER A 3 72.95 25.54 12.26
CA SER A 3 73.17 24.92 10.95
C SER A 3 72.67 25.84 9.82
N LEU A 4 73.40 25.96 8.71
CA LEU A 4 72.97 26.77 7.55
C LEU A 4 71.91 26.04 6.68
N ARG A 5 71.37 24.89 7.12
CA ARG A 5 70.33 24.14 6.40
C ARG A 5 69.07 24.97 6.12
N SER A 6 68.69 25.85 7.04
CA SER A 6 67.54 26.75 6.89
C SER A 6 67.92 28.14 6.39
N ALA A 7 69.20 28.38 6.08
CA ALA A 7 69.68 29.67 5.59
C ALA A 7 69.32 29.87 4.11
N SER A 8 69.32 31.13 3.66
CA SER A 8 69.06 31.45 2.26
C SER A 8 70.12 30.80 1.34
N PRO A 9 69.74 30.37 0.11
CA PRO A 9 70.69 29.80 -0.84
C PRO A 9 71.89 30.69 -1.13
N ARG A 10 71.69 32.02 -1.11
CA ARG A 10 72.77 33.01 -1.26
C ARG A 10 73.82 32.90 -0.16
N LEU A 11 73.40 32.73 1.10
CA LEU A 11 74.33 32.59 2.22
C LEU A 11 75.07 31.24 2.16
N ARG A 12 74.38 30.15 1.79
CA ARG A 12 75.01 28.84 1.61
C ARG A 12 76.08 28.89 0.50
N ASN A 13 75.78 29.53 -0.62
CA ASN A 13 76.73 29.70 -1.72
C ASN A 13 77.90 30.58 -1.32
N TYR A 14 77.67 31.67 -0.59
CA TYR A 14 78.76 32.49 -0.05
C TYR A 14 79.75 31.67 0.79
N PHE A 15 79.26 30.80 1.67
CA PHE A 15 80.13 29.92 2.47
C PHE A 15 80.92 28.93 1.62
N LYS A 16 80.31 28.37 0.56
CA LYS A 16 80.98 27.46 -0.39
C LYS A 16 82.04 28.19 -1.23
N GLU A 17 81.68 29.34 -1.80
CA GLU A 17 82.54 30.14 -2.70
C GLU A 17 83.73 30.77 -1.99
N ASN A 18 83.59 31.11 -0.70
CA ASN A 18 84.67 31.72 0.09
C ASN A 18 85.49 30.69 0.88
N TYR A 19 85.34 29.39 0.60
CA TYR A 19 86.07 28.29 1.24
C TYR A 19 86.02 28.33 2.79
N ILE A 20 84.94 28.88 3.36
CA ILE A 20 84.81 29.09 4.81
C ILE A 20 84.90 27.76 5.58
N PRO A 21 84.27 26.65 5.14
CA PRO A 21 84.42 25.35 5.79
C PRO A 21 85.89 24.88 5.85
N GLN A 22 86.65 25.06 4.77
CA GLN A 22 88.04 24.65 4.65
C GLN A 22 88.98 25.52 5.49
N VAL A 23 88.74 26.84 5.54
CA VAL A 23 89.48 27.77 6.41
C VAL A 23 89.26 27.42 7.88
N CYS A 24 88.00 27.19 8.28
CA CYS A 24 87.69 26.77 9.63
C CYS A 24 88.33 25.41 9.96
N GLU A 25 88.36 24.47 9.02
CA GLU A 25 88.99 23.17 9.22
C GLU A 25 90.50 23.29 9.48
N ALA A 26 91.21 24.06 8.66
CA ALA A 26 92.66 24.27 8.80
C ALA A 26 93.01 24.94 10.14
N LEU A 27 92.25 25.98 10.54
CA LEU A 27 92.45 26.68 11.81
C LEU A 27 92.16 25.79 13.02
N LEU A 28 91.07 25.01 12.97
CA LEU A 28 90.72 24.08 14.04
C LEU A 28 91.74 22.95 14.15
N CYS A 29 92.21 22.39 13.04
CA CYS A 29 93.30 21.42 13.03
C CYS A 29 94.58 22.00 13.65
N GLY A 30 94.96 23.22 13.26
CA GLY A 30 96.13 23.93 13.81
C GLY A 30 96.04 24.15 15.32
N LEU A 31 94.89 24.62 15.81
CA LEU A 31 94.64 24.81 17.25
C LEU A 31 94.71 23.52 18.05
N LEU A 32 94.05 22.46 17.57
CA LEU A 32 93.96 21.17 18.27
C LEU A 32 95.32 20.45 18.33
N ILE A 33 96.25 20.76 17.42
CA ILE A 33 97.55 20.11 17.35
C ILE A 33 98.62 20.95 18.05
N THR A 34 98.64 22.26 17.82
CA THR A 34 99.68 23.15 18.35
C THR A 34 99.42 23.55 19.80
N CYS A 35 98.16 23.50 20.26
CA CYS A 35 97.73 23.84 21.62
C CYS A 35 98.47 25.07 22.22
N PRO A 36 98.39 26.24 21.57
CA PRO A 36 99.11 27.43 22.00
C PRO A 36 98.59 27.96 23.35
N GLU A 37 99.48 28.56 24.15
CA GLU A 37 99.13 29.20 25.42
C GLU A 37 98.12 30.35 25.24
N ASP A 38 98.23 31.08 24.13
CA ASP A 38 97.27 32.10 23.71
C ASP A 38 96.64 31.73 22.35
N PRO A 39 95.44 31.12 22.35
CA PRO A 39 94.78 30.68 21.14
C PRO A 39 94.28 31.84 20.27
N LEU A 40 93.97 33.00 20.86
CA LEU A 40 93.47 34.15 20.10
C LEU A 40 94.58 34.81 19.29
N LYS A 41 95.74 35.01 19.91
CA LYS A 41 96.92 35.53 19.23
C LYS A 41 97.42 34.58 18.14
N TYR A 42 97.36 33.28 18.40
CA TYR A 42 97.69 32.26 17.40
C TYR A 42 96.72 32.28 16.21
N LEU A 43 95.40 32.30 16.46
CA LEU A 43 94.40 32.38 15.40
C LEU A 43 94.59 33.63 14.54
N GLN A 44 94.81 34.79 15.15
CA GLN A 44 95.05 36.02 14.42
C GLN A 44 96.26 35.89 13.48
N LYS A 45 97.37 35.34 14.00
CA LYS A 45 98.57 35.11 13.20
C LYS A 45 98.30 34.16 12.02
N MET A 46 97.60 33.06 12.26
CA MET A 46 97.28 32.08 11.21
C MET A 46 96.30 32.63 10.17
N ILE A 47 95.32 33.44 10.57
CA ILE A 47 94.42 34.12 9.63
C ILE A 47 95.21 35.06 8.72
N ILE A 48 96.14 35.85 9.28
CA ILE A 48 97.02 36.73 8.48
C ILE A 48 97.84 35.90 7.48
N THR A 49 98.43 34.79 7.92
CA THR A 49 99.19 33.90 7.04
C THR A 49 98.34 33.30 5.91
N ILE A 50 97.08 32.91 6.19
CA ILE A 50 96.15 32.43 5.18
C ILE A 50 95.80 33.54 4.18
N MET A 51 95.60 34.77 4.66
CA MET A 51 95.32 35.92 3.80
C MET A 51 96.50 36.25 2.88
N GLU A 52 97.73 36.15 3.39
CA GLU A 52 98.97 36.39 2.62
C GLU A 52 99.22 35.31 1.55
N ASN A 53 98.94 34.04 1.86
CA ASN A 53 99.16 32.92 0.94
C ASN A 53 98.01 32.69 -0.06
N GLY A 54 96.85 33.33 0.18
CA GLY A 54 95.64 33.19 -0.63
C GLY A 54 94.87 31.88 -0.38
N LEU A 55 93.57 31.91 -0.67
CA LEU A 55 92.68 30.76 -0.43
C LEU A 55 92.89 29.60 -1.43
N GLU A 56 93.47 29.88 -2.60
CA GLU A 56 93.75 28.87 -3.63
C GLU A 56 94.84 27.87 -3.23
N SER A 57 95.75 28.28 -2.34
CA SER A 57 96.83 27.42 -1.81
C SER A 57 96.50 26.79 -0.45
N LEU A 58 95.26 26.96 0.02
CA LEU A 58 94.84 26.54 1.35
C LEU A 58 94.86 25.02 1.50
N LEU A 59 95.78 24.54 2.35
CA LEU A 59 95.88 23.14 2.74
C LEU A 59 95.44 22.98 4.21
N TRP A 60 94.88 21.81 4.54
CA TRP A 60 94.41 21.50 5.90
C TRP A 60 95.52 21.55 6.95
N ASP A 61 96.78 21.35 6.55
CA ASP A 61 97.96 21.34 7.42
C ASP A 61 98.74 22.66 7.41
N MET A 62 98.25 23.70 6.72
CA MET A 62 98.92 25.00 6.60
C MET A 62 99.13 25.68 7.96
N CYS A 63 98.21 25.48 8.91
CA CYS A 63 98.32 26.05 10.25
C CYS A 63 99.16 25.17 11.21
N ILE A 64 99.68 24.03 10.76
CA ILE A 64 100.42 23.08 11.60
C ILE A 64 101.92 23.21 11.29
N ASP A 65 102.74 23.33 12.34
CA ASP A 65 104.20 23.31 12.18
C ASP A 65 104.65 21.99 11.52
N PRO A 66 105.53 22.03 10.50
CA PRO A 66 106.02 20.83 9.82
C PRO A 66 106.54 19.72 10.75
N SER A 67 107.11 20.08 11.91
CA SER A 67 107.61 19.11 12.90
C SER A 67 106.50 18.36 13.66
N MET A 68 105.29 18.92 13.70
CA MET A 68 104.14 18.41 14.46
C MET A 68 103.03 17.83 13.57
N ARG A 69 103.28 17.69 12.26
CA ARG A 69 102.28 17.22 11.29
C ARG A 69 101.89 15.76 11.57
N PRO A 70 100.59 15.47 11.79
CA PRO A 70 100.15 14.10 12.00
C PRO A 70 100.17 13.32 10.69
N LYS A 71 100.46 12.01 10.75
CA LYS A 71 100.42 11.10 9.60
C LYS A 71 99.00 10.86 9.07
N ILE A 72 97.98 11.17 9.87
CA ILE A 72 96.55 11.00 9.54
C ILE A 72 95.84 12.32 9.81
N ARG A 73 95.07 12.79 8.83
CA ARG A 73 94.20 13.97 8.97
C ARG A 73 93.12 13.67 10.01
N ARG A 74 93.03 14.49 11.08
CA ARG A 74 92.12 14.24 12.21
C ARG A 74 90.67 14.61 11.93
N LEU A 75 90.42 15.55 11.02
CA LEU A 75 89.09 15.93 10.56
C LEU A 75 88.88 15.40 9.14
N SER A 76 87.73 14.78 8.86
CA SER A 76 87.40 14.38 7.49
C SER A 76 87.05 15.60 6.65
N GLU A 77 87.42 15.58 5.37
CA GLU A 77 87.21 16.68 4.42
C GLU A 77 85.75 17.17 4.36
N THR A 78 84.80 16.27 4.63
CA THR A 78 83.36 16.56 4.58
C THR A 78 82.74 16.96 5.93
N TYR A 79 83.50 16.90 7.04
CA TYR A 79 82.93 17.13 8.37
C TYR A 79 82.41 18.57 8.52
N MET A 80 83.20 19.55 8.08
CA MET A 80 82.80 20.95 8.17
C MET A 80 81.63 21.26 7.24
N GLU A 81 81.58 20.65 6.06
CA GLU A 81 80.46 20.80 5.11
C GLU A 81 79.15 20.23 5.69
N GLN A 82 79.22 19.09 6.38
CA GLN A 82 78.08 18.49 7.09
C GLN A 82 77.65 19.33 8.30
N LEU A 83 78.61 19.85 9.08
CA LEU A 83 78.36 20.69 10.26
C LEU A 83 77.65 21.99 9.85
N PHE A 84 78.12 22.64 8.79
CA PHE A 84 77.46 23.82 8.24
C PHE A 84 76.15 23.46 7.51
N GLY A 85 75.90 22.19 7.18
CA GLY A 85 74.68 21.78 6.51
C GLY A 85 74.64 22.19 5.04
N LEU A 86 75.81 22.18 4.40
CA LEU A 86 76.01 22.54 3.01
C LEU A 86 75.80 21.34 2.05
N ASP A 87 75.65 20.14 2.61
CA ASP A 87 75.35 18.90 1.90
C ASP A 87 73.89 18.86 1.41
N ASP A 88 73.71 18.64 0.10
CA ASP A 88 72.42 18.58 -0.59
C ASP A 88 71.81 17.14 -0.59
N GLN A 89 72.48 16.13 -0.03
CA GLN A 89 72.08 14.72 -0.13
C GLN A 89 70.92 14.26 0.79
N LEU A 90 70.35 15.11 1.64
CA LEU A 90 69.33 14.68 2.62
C LEU A 90 67.95 14.35 2.04
N MET A 91 67.63 14.81 0.82
CA MET A 91 66.36 14.51 0.14
C MET A 91 66.62 13.88 -1.23
N SER A 92 66.90 12.57 -1.25
CA SER A 92 66.97 11.85 -2.52
C SER A 92 65.57 11.66 -3.12
N PRO A 93 65.44 11.62 -4.47
CA PRO A 93 64.16 11.32 -5.13
C PRO A 93 63.53 10.01 -4.63
N GLU A 94 64.35 9.02 -4.28
CA GLU A 94 63.91 7.73 -3.74
C GLU A 94 63.22 7.86 -2.38
N LEU A 95 63.78 8.67 -1.47
CA LEU A 95 63.16 8.95 -0.17
C LEU A 95 61.85 9.73 -0.32
N MET A 96 61.79 10.64 -1.31
CA MET A 96 60.57 11.38 -1.60
C MET A 96 59.46 10.47 -2.15
N ILE A 97 59.78 9.56 -3.07
CA ILE A 97 58.84 8.54 -3.57
C ILE A 97 58.36 7.64 -2.42
N LYS A 98 59.25 7.24 -1.52
CA LYS A 98 58.90 6.41 -0.36
C LYS A 98 57.96 7.15 0.61
N ALA A 99 58.21 8.44 0.87
CA ALA A 99 57.34 9.26 1.69
C ALA A 99 55.95 9.45 1.04
N CYS A 100 55.91 9.72 -0.27
CA CYS A 100 54.67 9.87 -1.03
C CYS A 100 53.84 8.59 -1.05
N THR A 101 54.45 7.43 -1.33
CA THR A 101 53.77 6.13 -1.35
C THR A 101 53.26 5.72 0.02
N PHE A 102 54.04 6.00 1.09
CA PHE A 102 53.58 5.79 2.46
C PHE A 102 52.37 6.67 2.80
N TYR A 103 52.44 7.96 2.48
CA TYR A 103 51.36 8.90 2.75
C TYR A 103 50.07 8.54 1.99
N THR A 104 50.16 8.28 0.68
CA THR A 104 48.99 7.91 -0.13
C THR A 104 48.42 6.56 0.30
N GLY A 105 49.26 5.58 0.59
CA GLY A 105 48.81 4.29 1.13
C GLY A 105 48.09 4.44 2.47
N HIS A 106 48.64 5.25 3.38
CA HIS A 106 48.00 5.54 4.67
C HIS A 106 46.66 6.28 4.49
N LEU A 107 46.61 7.26 3.59
CA LEU A 107 45.42 8.05 3.31
C LEU A 107 44.30 7.19 2.72
N VAL A 108 44.60 6.37 1.70
CA VAL A 108 43.65 5.44 1.10
C VAL A 108 43.14 4.43 2.13
N LYS A 109 44.04 3.84 2.92
CA LYS A 109 43.66 2.90 3.99
C LYS A 109 42.71 3.54 5.00
N THR A 110 43.02 4.76 5.45
CA THR A 110 42.22 5.46 6.45
C THR A 110 40.83 5.79 5.90
N HIS A 111 40.74 6.42 4.72
CA HIS A 111 39.44 6.73 4.13
C HIS A 111 38.63 5.50 3.76
N PHE A 112 39.27 4.46 3.23
CA PHE A 112 38.60 3.21 2.91
C PHE A 112 38.07 2.52 4.17
N CYS A 113 38.86 2.45 5.24
CA CYS A 113 38.39 1.92 6.53
C CYS A 113 37.21 2.73 7.06
N THR A 114 37.31 4.07 7.10
CA THR A 114 36.20 4.92 7.53
C THR A 114 34.95 4.73 6.69
N TRP A 115 35.08 4.70 5.35
CA TRP A 115 33.96 4.44 4.46
C TRP A 115 33.34 3.07 4.71
N ARG A 116 34.15 2.02 4.82
CA ARG A 116 33.69 0.66 5.07
C ARG A 116 32.97 0.54 6.41
N ASP A 117 33.53 1.16 7.45
CA ASP A 117 32.99 1.12 8.81
C ASP A 117 31.66 1.89 8.91
N ILE A 118 31.38 2.83 7.99
CA ILE A 118 30.08 3.51 7.86
C ILE A 118 29.12 2.75 6.94
N ALA A 119 29.61 2.27 5.79
CA ALA A 119 28.78 1.70 4.73
C ALA A 119 28.23 0.31 5.09
N ILE A 120 29.04 -0.55 5.73
CA ILE A 120 28.60 -1.92 6.07
C ILE A 120 27.43 -1.90 7.08
N PRO A 121 27.50 -1.16 8.21
CA PRO A 121 26.37 -1.09 9.14
C PRO A 121 25.11 -0.51 8.50
N LEU A 122 25.24 0.53 7.65
CA LEU A 122 24.10 1.13 6.97
C LEU A 122 23.36 0.11 6.08
N ILE A 123 24.10 -0.68 5.29
CA ILE A 123 23.51 -1.73 4.45
C ILE A 123 22.82 -2.79 5.33
N ASN A 124 23.45 -3.22 6.41
CA ASN A 124 22.86 -4.20 7.32
C ASN A 124 21.60 -3.65 8.03
N GLU A 125 21.57 -2.36 8.38
CA GLU A 125 20.41 -1.69 8.97
C GLU A 125 19.26 -1.57 7.97
N ASP A 126 19.56 -1.23 6.71
CA ASP A 126 18.57 -1.18 5.62
C ASP A 126 17.99 -2.58 5.34
N GLU A 127 18.82 -3.62 5.30
CA GLU A 127 18.38 -5.02 5.18
C GLU A 127 17.50 -5.44 6.37
N LEU A 128 17.91 -5.12 7.59
CA LEU A 128 17.12 -5.40 8.81
C LEU A 128 15.79 -4.65 8.80
N LEU A 129 15.76 -3.40 8.33
CA LEU A 129 14.54 -2.61 8.21
C LEU A 129 13.62 -3.21 7.15
N ALA A 130 14.16 -3.64 6.01
CA ALA A 130 13.42 -4.33 4.96
C ALA A 130 12.78 -5.62 5.48
N GLU A 131 13.54 -6.46 6.22
CA GLU A 131 13.03 -7.69 6.84
C GLU A 131 11.90 -7.40 7.85
N LYS A 132 12.06 -6.36 8.68
CA LYS A 132 11.01 -5.92 9.61
C LYS A 132 9.76 -5.44 8.88
N MET A 133 9.93 -4.72 7.77
CA MET A 133 8.82 -4.21 6.97
C MET A 133 8.07 -5.34 6.27
N GLU A 134 8.79 -6.33 5.73
CA GLU A 134 8.21 -7.55 5.15
C GLU A 134 7.37 -8.31 6.18
N LYS A 135 7.92 -8.59 7.37
CA LYS A 135 7.19 -9.23 8.47
C LYS A 135 5.94 -8.44 8.89
N ALA A 136 6.02 -7.11 8.92
CA ALA A 136 4.87 -6.26 9.22
C ALA A 136 3.79 -6.35 8.13
N MET A 137 4.17 -6.38 6.86
CA MET A 137 3.25 -6.56 5.73
C MET A 137 2.57 -7.94 5.78
N GLU A 138 3.32 -9.00 6.04
CA GLU A 138 2.76 -10.35 6.20
C GLU A 138 1.74 -10.41 7.34
N TYR A 139 2.09 -9.83 8.50
CA TYR A 139 1.20 -9.76 9.65
C TYR A 139 -0.09 -9.00 9.35
N ASP A 140 0.01 -7.84 8.71
CA ASP A 140 -1.14 -7.02 8.34
C ASP A 140 -2.04 -7.73 7.32
N ASN A 141 -1.45 -8.40 6.32
CA ASN A 141 -2.19 -9.23 5.37
C ASN A 141 -2.93 -10.38 6.07
N PHE A 142 -2.24 -11.09 6.96
CA PHE A 142 -2.85 -12.16 7.76
C PHE A 142 -3.98 -11.62 8.65
N ARG A 143 -3.80 -10.46 9.28
CA ARG A 143 -4.82 -9.80 10.11
C ARG A 143 -6.07 -9.48 9.28
N LEU A 144 -5.90 -8.92 8.07
CA LEU A 144 -7.00 -8.61 7.16
C LEU A 144 -7.74 -9.87 6.70
N GLN A 145 -7.01 -10.91 6.29
CA GLN A 145 -7.61 -12.19 5.91
C GLN A 145 -8.40 -12.81 7.06
N LYS A 146 -7.86 -12.79 8.28
CA LYS A 146 -8.52 -13.29 9.48
C LYS A 146 -9.80 -12.51 9.82
N TYR A 147 -9.78 -11.20 9.62
CA TYR A 147 -10.97 -10.36 9.81
C TYR A 147 -12.08 -10.72 8.80
N ILE A 148 -11.74 -10.81 7.51
CA ILE A 148 -12.68 -11.20 6.46
C ILE A 148 -13.24 -12.60 6.73
N PHE A 149 -12.39 -13.54 7.13
CA PHE A 149 -12.80 -14.90 7.47
C PHE A 149 -13.79 -14.92 8.65
N ARG A 150 -13.54 -14.14 9.71
CA ARG A 150 -14.46 -14.02 10.85
C ARG A 150 -15.81 -13.43 10.45
N LEU A 151 -15.81 -12.40 9.61
CA LEU A 151 -17.03 -11.79 9.10
C LEU A 151 -17.84 -12.80 8.26
N TRP A 152 -17.18 -13.47 7.33
CA TRP A 152 -17.80 -14.52 6.53
C TRP A 152 -18.35 -15.66 7.39
N HIS A 153 -17.57 -16.15 8.35
CA HIS A 153 -17.98 -17.20 9.27
C HIS A 153 -19.20 -16.78 10.10
N SER A 154 -19.22 -15.55 10.63
CA SER A 154 -20.36 -15.04 11.37
C SER A 154 -21.62 -14.95 10.50
N TYR A 155 -21.47 -14.52 9.25
CA TYR A 155 -22.55 -14.47 8.29
C TYR A 155 -23.10 -15.86 7.96
N THR A 156 -22.23 -16.82 7.66
CA THR A 156 -22.65 -18.19 7.28
C THR A 156 -23.30 -18.93 8.45
N GLU A 157 -22.80 -18.78 9.68
CA GLU A 157 -23.45 -19.30 10.88
C GLU A 157 -24.84 -18.68 11.09
N GLY A 158 -24.98 -17.36 10.88
CA GLY A 158 -26.27 -16.68 10.92
C GLY A 158 -27.26 -17.25 9.89
N GLN A 159 -26.82 -17.43 8.65
CA GLN A 159 -27.64 -18.02 7.59
C GLN A 159 -28.04 -19.46 7.90
N LYS A 160 -27.10 -20.28 8.39
CA LYS A 160 -27.36 -21.68 8.77
C LYS A 160 -28.42 -21.78 9.87
N LYS A 161 -28.46 -20.82 10.81
CA LYS A 161 -29.49 -20.74 11.85
C LYS A 161 -30.86 -20.32 11.30
N GLN A 162 -30.91 -19.45 10.29
CA GLN A 162 -32.17 -18.97 9.70
C GLN A 162 -32.79 -19.94 8.68
N LEU A 163 -31.97 -20.75 8.02
CA LEU A 163 -32.38 -21.63 6.93
C LEU A 163 -33.48 -22.65 7.32
N PRO A 164 -33.46 -23.29 8.51
CA PRO A 164 -34.54 -24.18 8.96
C PRO A 164 -35.90 -23.47 9.07
N ASP A 165 -35.91 -22.23 9.59
CA ASP A 165 -37.15 -21.46 9.75
C ASP A 165 -37.74 -21.05 8.39
N ILE A 166 -36.89 -20.64 7.46
CA ILE A 166 -37.29 -20.32 6.08
C ILE A 166 -37.87 -21.57 5.41
N LEU A 167 -37.19 -22.71 5.52
CA LEU A 167 -37.68 -23.98 4.97
C LEU A 167 -39.02 -24.39 5.58
N LEU A 168 -39.18 -24.25 6.90
CA LEU A 168 -40.44 -24.55 7.57
C LEU A 168 -41.58 -23.65 7.07
N ARG A 169 -41.32 -22.35 6.88
CA ARG A 169 -42.31 -21.41 6.31
C ARG A 169 -42.68 -21.80 4.88
N MET A 170 -41.71 -22.13 4.03
CA MET A 170 -41.95 -22.59 2.66
C MET A 170 -42.79 -23.87 2.64
N GLN A 171 -42.44 -24.86 3.47
CA GLN A 171 -43.21 -26.10 3.57
C GLN A 171 -44.66 -25.85 4.00
N LYS A 172 -44.88 -24.98 5.00
CA LYS A 172 -46.23 -24.59 5.45
C LYS A 172 -47.03 -23.94 4.32
N MET A 173 -46.42 -23.02 3.57
CA MET A 173 -47.06 -22.39 2.41
C MET A 173 -47.43 -23.41 1.33
N CYS A 174 -46.51 -24.32 0.97
CA CYS A 174 -46.76 -25.39 0.01
C CYS A 174 -47.90 -26.31 0.46
N ARG A 175 -47.94 -26.70 1.74
CA ARG A 175 -49.04 -27.51 2.30
C ARG A 175 -50.38 -26.77 2.20
N ARG A 176 -50.40 -25.49 2.57
CA ARG A 176 -51.61 -24.65 2.48
C ARG A 176 -52.10 -24.54 1.04
N TYR A 177 -51.20 -24.29 0.08
CA TYR A 177 -51.55 -24.22 -1.33
C TYR A 177 -52.13 -25.54 -1.84
N LYS A 178 -51.52 -26.68 -1.50
CA LYS A 178 -52.05 -28.01 -1.86
C LYS A 178 -53.47 -28.22 -1.31
N LEU A 179 -53.71 -27.85 -0.06
CA LEU A 179 -55.05 -27.96 0.55
C LEU A 179 -56.08 -27.07 -0.15
N ILE A 180 -55.72 -25.82 -0.45
CA ILE A 180 -56.59 -24.90 -1.21
C ILE A 180 -56.91 -25.52 -2.58
N ALA A 181 -55.92 -26.03 -3.31
CA ALA A 181 -56.11 -26.66 -4.61
C ALA A 181 -57.01 -27.91 -4.56
N ILE A 182 -56.92 -28.72 -3.49
CA ILE A 182 -57.81 -29.86 -3.28
C ILE A 182 -59.25 -29.38 -3.00
N LEU A 183 -59.41 -28.39 -2.12
CA LEU A 183 -60.71 -27.84 -1.75
C LEU A 183 -61.40 -27.15 -2.94
N THR A 184 -60.67 -26.43 -3.78
CA THR A 184 -61.23 -25.81 -4.99
C THR A 184 -61.72 -26.87 -5.96
N LYS A 185 -60.91 -27.91 -6.25
CA LYS A 185 -61.33 -29.04 -7.08
C LYS A 185 -62.58 -29.75 -6.54
N TRP A 186 -62.64 -29.98 -5.22
CA TRP A 186 -63.82 -30.56 -4.58
C TRP A 186 -65.06 -29.68 -4.72
N ARG A 187 -64.90 -28.39 -4.46
CA ARG A 187 -65.97 -27.39 -4.58
C ARG A 187 -66.51 -27.32 -6.02
N ASP A 188 -65.63 -27.35 -7.02
CA ASP A 188 -66.03 -27.32 -8.43
C ASP A 188 -66.76 -28.60 -8.83
N LYS A 189 -66.30 -29.77 -8.36
CA LYS A 189 -66.99 -31.04 -8.58
C LYS A 189 -68.37 -31.07 -7.92
N ALA A 190 -68.51 -30.54 -6.71
CA ALA A 190 -69.80 -30.44 -6.02
C ALA A 190 -70.77 -29.52 -6.75
N ARG A 191 -70.28 -28.34 -7.19
CA ARG A 191 -71.06 -27.39 -8.00
C ARG A 191 -71.53 -28.01 -9.32
N HIS A 192 -70.63 -28.70 -10.03
CA HIS A 192 -70.97 -29.37 -11.28
C HIS A 192 -72.05 -30.44 -11.07
N LYS A 193 -71.95 -31.26 -10.00
CA LYS A 193 -72.99 -32.24 -9.66
C LYS A 193 -74.32 -31.60 -9.31
N TYR A 194 -74.31 -30.51 -8.55
CA TYR A 194 -75.54 -29.78 -8.19
C TYR A 194 -76.21 -29.22 -9.44
N LYS A 195 -75.45 -28.51 -10.28
CA LYS A 195 -75.94 -27.93 -11.53
C LYS A 195 -76.49 -29.00 -12.47
N LYS A 196 -75.81 -30.14 -12.61
CA LYS A 196 -76.31 -31.28 -13.40
C LYS A 196 -77.67 -31.78 -12.90
N ARG A 197 -77.87 -31.90 -11.58
CA ARG A 197 -79.17 -32.30 -11.01
C ARG A 197 -80.25 -31.26 -11.26
N GLU A 198 -79.91 -29.98 -11.12
CA GLU A 198 -80.80 -28.86 -11.41
C GLU A 198 -81.22 -28.87 -12.88
N ASP A 199 -80.28 -28.99 -13.81
CA ASP A 199 -80.53 -29.11 -15.25
C ASP A 199 -81.39 -30.36 -15.57
N GLU A 200 -81.11 -31.52 -14.97
CA GLU A 200 -81.93 -32.73 -15.12
C GLU A 200 -83.36 -32.56 -14.59
N LEU A 201 -83.54 -31.87 -13.46
CA LEU A 201 -84.86 -31.55 -12.92
C LEU A 201 -85.59 -30.56 -13.82
N MET A 202 -84.93 -29.50 -14.27
CA MET A 202 -85.52 -28.52 -15.20
C MET A 202 -85.98 -29.20 -16.49
N LEU A 203 -85.16 -30.06 -17.08
CA LEU A 203 -85.50 -30.80 -18.30
C LEU A 203 -86.69 -31.75 -18.09
N LYS A 204 -86.83 -32.37 -16.90
CA LYS A 204 -88.03 -33.13 -16.53
C LYS A 204 -89.27 -32.25 -16.45
N HIS A 205 -89.18 -31.07 -15.83
CA HIS A 205 -90.29 -30.13 -15.75
C HIS A 205 -90.69 -29.61 -17.14
N GLU A 206 -89.73 -29.28 -18.00
CA GLU A 206 -89.97 -28.88 -19.38
C GLU A 206 -90.70 -29.98 -20.17
N LEU A 207 -90.24 -31.23 -20.08
CA LEU A 207 -90.91 -32.37 -20.72
C LEU A 207 -92.33 -32.57 -20.20
N GLN A 208 -92.57 -32.38 -18.89
CA GLN A 208 -93.91 -32.45 -18.33
C GLN A 208 -94.81 -31.31 -18.85
N LEU A 209 -94.31 -30.08 -18.90
CA LEU A 209 -95.01 -28.94 -19.48
C LEU A 209 -95.34 -29.16 -20.95
N LEU A 210 -94.42 -29.74 -21.72
CA LEU A 210 -94.61 -30.02 -23.14
C LEU A 210 -95.65 -31.13 -23.35
N LYS A 211 -95.63 -32.19 -22.52
CA LYS A 211 -96.71 -33.21 -22.46
C LYS A 211 -98.05 -32.60 -22.09
N TRP A 212 -98.10 -31.69 -21.12
CA TRP A 212 -99.33 -31.03 -20.70
C TRP A 212 -99.87 -30.10 -21.80
N ARG A 213 -99.01 -29.31 -22.45
CA ARG A 213 -99.34 -28.52 -23.64
C ARG A 213 -99.88 -29.39 -24.77
N ASN A 214 -99.23 -30.53 -25.07
CA ASN A 214 -99.70 -31.45 -26.11
C ASN A 214 -101.05 -32.10 -25.75
N LYS A 215 -101.28 -32.45 -24.47
CA LYS A 215 -102.60 -32.90 -23.99
C LYS A 215 -103.67 -31.82 -24.10
N LEU A 216 -103.33 -30.56 -23.85
CA LEU A 216 -104.22 -29.42 -24.02
C LEU A 216 -104.56 -29.20 -25.51
N LYS A 217 -103.57 -29.27 -26.40
CA LYS A 217 -103.78 -29.22 -27.85
C LYS A 217 -104.66 -30.37 -28.34
N LEU A 218 -104.46 -31.60 -27.84
CA LEU A 218 -105.34 -32.75 -28.13
C LEU A 218 -106.76 -32.57 -27.58
N LYS A 219 -106.93 -31.90 -26.43
CA LYS A 219 -108.25 -31.55 -25.88
C LYS A 219 -108.93 -30.40 -26.63
N VAL A 220 -108.17 -29.52 -27.26
CA VAL A 220 -108.69 -28.48 -28.18
C VAL A 220 -109.13 -29.13 -29.49
N VAL A 221 -108.32 -30.01 -30.08
CA VAL A 221 -108.69 -30.77 -31.29
C VAL A 221 -109.86 -31.74 -31.05
N ALA A 222 -109.96 -32.36 -29.87
CA ALA A 222 -111.11 -33.19 -29.50
C ALA A 222 -112.36 -32.39 -29.08
N LYS A 223 -112.24 -31.08 -28.86
CA LYS A 223 -113.38 -30.16 -28.67
C LYS A 223 -113.78 -29.44 -29.96
N GLU A 224 -112.92 -29.40 -30.97
CA GLU A 224 -113.23 -28.82 -32.29
C GLU A 224 -114.11 -29.73 -33.17
N GLU A 225 -114.39 -30.98 -32.79
CA GLU A 225 -115.44 -31.80 -33.41
C GLU A 225 -116.85 -31.57 -32.82
N SER A 226 -117.01 -30.69 -31.84
CA SER A 226 -118.35 -30.29 -31.39
C SER A 226 -118.48 -28.78 -31.26
N ILE A 227 -119.05 -28.21 -32.33
CA ILE A 227 -119.85 -26.98 -32.37
C ILE A 227 -119.05 -25.68 -32.66
N PHE A 228 -118.99 -25.35 -33.95
CA PHE A 228 -119.37 -24.03 -34.47
C PHE A 228 -120.90 -23.99 -34.64
N PRO A 229 -121.61 -22.83 -34.57
CA PRO A 229 -121.31 -21.67 -35.43
C PRO A 229 -121.54 -20.24 -34.87
N GLU A 230 -120.86 -19.30 -35.56
CA GLU A 230 -121.30 -17.95 -36.01
C GLU A 230 -121.84 -16.92 -34.99
N GLN A 231 -121.60 -15.60 -35.07
CA GLN A 231 -121.00 -14.69 -36.06
C GLN A 231 -120.86 -13.31 -35.37
N SER A 232 -120.02 -12.45 -35.96
CA SER A 232 -120.15 -10.98 -36.10
C SER A 232 -118.97 -10.14 -35.60
N ALA A 233 -118.57 -9.23 -36.49
CA ALA A 233 -117.42 -8.35 -36.43
C ALA A 233 -117.66 -7.12 -35.56
N SER A 234 -116.62 -6.63 -34.88
CA SER A 234 -116.29 -5.19 -34.85
C SER A 234 -114.89 -4.98 -34.27
N GLU A 235 -114.14 -4.10 -34.93
CA GLU A 235 -112.94 -3.45 -34.41
C GLU A 235 -113.28 -2.66 -33.14
N THR A 236 -112.46 -2.75 -32.10
CA THR A 236 -111.69 -1.61 -31.56
C THR A 236 -110.93 -1.98 -30.29
N SER A 237 -109.66 -1.57 -30.30
CA SER A 237 -108.78 -1.22 -29.19
C SER A 237 -109.37 -1.22 -27.77
N LEU A 238 -108.71 -1.93 -26.86
CA LEU A 238 -108.58 -1.49 -25.47
C LEU A 238 -107.22 -1.91 -24.91
N ALA A 239 -106.51 -0.89 -24.47
CA ALA A 239 -105.21 -0.94 -23.82
C ALA A 239 -105.21 -1.87 -22.61
N GLY A 240 -104.07 -2.53 -22.40
CA GLY A 240 -103.74 -3.28 -21.20
C GLY A 240 -102.24 -3.27 -21.03
N GLU A 241 -101.73 -2.12 -20.60
CA GLU A 241 -100.34 -1.89 -20.20
C GLU A 241 -99.84 -3.02 -19.28
N ILE A 242 -98.77 -3.71 -19.69
CA ILE A 242 -97.89 -4.38 -18.74
C ILE A 242 -96.87 -3.32 -18.33
N PRO A 243 -96.90 -2.79 -17.10
CA PRO A 243 -95.91 -1.80 -16.70
C PRO A 243 -94.55 -2.48 -16.61
N GLU A 244 -93.65 -1.97 -17.45
CA GLU A 244 -92.21 -2.13 -17.35
C GLU A 244 -91.82 -1.78 -15.90
N CYS A 245 -91.32 -2.76 -15.15
CA CYS A 245 -90.88 -2.53 -13.78
C CYS A 245 -89.66 -1.60 -13.80
N ASP A 246 -89.90 -0.31 -13.57
CA ASP A 246 -88.85 0.68 -13.38
C ASP A 246 -88.19 0.46 -12.00
N ILE A 247 -86.97 -0.07 -12.04
CA ILE A 247 -86.17 -0.45 -10.86
C ILE A 247 -85.78 0.79 -10.02
N SER A 248 -85.99 2.00 -10.54
CA SER A 248 -85.70 3.26 -9.84
C SER A 248 -86.66 3.59 -8.68
N LEU A 249 -87.81 2.89 -8.55
CA LEU A 249 -88.81 3.13 -7.50
C LEU A 249 -88.68 2.22 -6.26
N LEU A 250 -87.60 1.43 -6.16
CA LEU A 250 -87.37 0.61 -4.97
C LEU A 250 -86.87 1.46 -3.78
N PRO A 251 -87.41 1.27 -2.55
CA PRO A 251 -86.98 2.02 -1.36
C PRO A 251 -85.47 1.83 -1.10
N GLU A 252 -84.76 2.92 -0.76
CA GLU A 252 -83.30 2.99 -0.52
C GLU A 252 -82.71 1.88 0.37
N ARG A 253 -83.53 1.21 1.16
CA ARG A 253 -83.14 0.07 2.00
C ARG A 253 -82.71 -1.18 1.20
N VAL A 254 -83.18 -1.37 -0.04
CA VAL A 254 -82.79 -2.53 -0.87
C VAL A 254 -81.45 -2.30 -1.58
N ILE A 255 -81.21 -1.09 -2.09
CA ILE A 255 -79.93 -0.71 -2.71
C ILE A 255 -78.81 -0.70 -1.67
N SER A 256 -79.11 -0.30 -0.42
CA SER A 256 -78.16 -0.33 0.69
C SER A 256 -77.73 -1.75 1.10
N ARG A 257 -78.59 -2.77 0.96
CA ARG A 257 -78.22 -4.17 1.22
C ARG A 257 -77.31 -4.77 0.13
N VAL A 258 -77.46 -4.35 -1.12
CA VAL A 258 -76.58 -4.79 -2.22
C VAL A 258 -75.21 -4.11 -2.12
N ARG A 259 -75.14 -2.83 -1.73
CA ARG A 259 -73.86 -2.12 -1.49
C ARG A 259 -73.13 -2.58 -0.23
N MET A 260 -73.82 -2.92 0.88
CA MET A 260 -73.13 -3.43 2.06
C MET A 260 -72.41 -4.77 1.82
N ASN A 261 -72.95 -5.63 0.96
CA ASN A 261 -72.30 -6.90 0.64
C ASN A 261 -71.06 -6.76 -0.27
N SER A 262 -70.89 -5.63 -0.98
CA SER A 262 -69.65 -5.35 -1.73
C SER A 262 -68.60 -4.60 -0.88
N CYS A 263 -69.01 -3.79 0.10
CA CYS A 263 -68.09 -3.06 0.98
C CYS A 263 -67.51 -3.89 2.15
N ILE A 264 -68.14 -5.00 2.55
CA ILE A 264 -67.58 -5.92 3.57
C ILE A 264 -66.38 -6.70 3.00
N VAL A 265 -66.28 -6.87 1.67
CA VAL A 265 -65.15 -7.57 1.03
C VAL A 265 -63.90 -6.68 0.91
N THR A 266 -64.05 -5.36 0.91
CA THR A 266 -62.92 -4.42 0.76
C THR A 266 -62.39 -3.86 2.09
N SER A 267 -63.19 -3.72 3.14
CA SER A 267 -62.71 -3.19 4.44
C SER A 267 -61.94 -4.22 5.29
N HIS A 268 -62.14 -5.52 5.09
CA HIS A 268 -61.38 -6.57 5.79
C HIS A 268 -59.98 -6.82 5.21
N PHE A 269 -59.68 -6.32 4.01
CA PHE A 269 -58.34 -6.44 3.41
C PHE A 269 -57.39 -5.30 3.80
N HIS A 270 -57.90 -4.13 4.23
CA HIS A 270 -57.04 -2.98 4.56
C HIS A 270 -56.65 -2.87 6.05
N SER A 271 -57.40 -3.50 6.97
CA SER A 271 -57.07 -3.47 8.41
C SER A 271 -55.94 -4.44 8.83
N VAL A 272 -55.54 -5.39 7.98
CA VAL A 272 -54.49 -6.37 8.34
C VAL A 272 -53.10 -5.96 7.80
N TYR A 273 -53.02 -5.02 6.85
CA TYR A 273 -51.75 -4.62 6.23
C TYR A 273 -51.09 -3.35 6.82
N LEU A 274 -51.78 -2.61 7.70
CA LEU A 274 -51.24 -1.37 8.31
C LEU A 274 -50.71 -1.55 9.75
N LYS A 275 -50.64 -2.78 10.28
CA LYS A 275 -50.11 -3.06 11.63
C LYS A 275 -48.74 -3.75 11.68
N SER A 276 -48.04 -3.89 10.55
CA SER A 276 -46.75 -4.61 10.51
C SER A 276 -45.66 -3.89 9.70
N GLY A 277 -45.70 -2.56 9.62
CA GLY A 277 -44.77 -1.78 8.80
C GLY A 277 -44.39 -0.44 9.42
N PHE A 278 -43.82 -0.45 10.62
CA PHE A 278 -42.92 0.62 11.07
C PHE A 278 -41.76 0.01 11.83
N ILE A 279 -40.67 -0.19 11.09
CA ILE A 279 -39.31 -0.20 11.61
C ILE A 279 -38.92 1.28 11.81
N ASN A 280 -38.41 1.62 12.98
CA ASN A 280 -37.28 2.56 13.15
C ASN A 280 -36.83 2.50 14.62
N LEU A 281 -35.63 1.98 14.89
CA LEU A 281 -34.36 2.73 14.88
C LEU A 281 -34.30 3.74 16.05
N ARG A 282 -33.80 3.23 17.18
CA ARG A 282 -32.79 3.88 18.02
C ARG A 282 -31.90 2.81 18.63
#